data_AF-A0A5C6DCV3-F1
#
_entry.id   AF-A0A5C6DCV3-F1
#
_cell.length_a   1.000
_cell.length_b   1.000
_cell.length_c   1.000
_cell.angle_alpha   90.00
_cell.angle_beta   90.00
_cell.angle_gamma   90.00
#
_symmetry.space_group_name_H-M   'P 1'
#
loop_
_entity.id
_entity.type
_entity.pdbx_description
1 polymer ?
#
loop_
_entity_poly.entity_id
_entity_poly.type
_entity_poly.pdbx_seq_one_letter_code
_entity_poly.pdbx_strand_id
1 'polypeptide(L)'
;MNPIENSEALRYASDPAPDQHDAVAPRLGIAPESVDEIPTERRGQEVLRLAEEAFAKTGNWVVFYREMLGVDGVVRRLFPDADSLRRFEMSKEFLTLQEMVAAMRGQDPSKGDSAEPERMITIRLPMSLHDVLKAESDEMNLSINKLCISKLLLPIAGRFVPLQQGRRRGRRPGPQGPRKPLRETENTAELAPHQGSSFTP
;
A
#
# COMPACT_ATOMS: atom_id res chain seq x y z
N MET A 1 25.70 -21.82 21.51
CA MET A 1 26.28 -21.48 20.19
C MET A 1 25.22 -20.68 19.46
N ASN A 2 25.33 -19.35 19.48
CA ASN A 2 24.36 -18.43 18.88
C ASN A 2 24.86 -18.03 17.49
N PRO A 3 24.06 -18.22 16.42
CA PRO A 3 24.34 -17.56 15.16
C PRO A 3 23.09 -16.81 14.69
N ILE A 4 22.92 -15.56 15.12
CA ILE A 4 22.23 -14.55 14.32
C ILE A 4 23.08 -13.28 14.39
N GLU A 5 24.27 -13.37 13.78
CA GLU A 5 25.06 -12.20 13.42
C GLU A 5 24.49 -11.60 12.13
N ASN A 6 24.07 -10.33 12.22
CA ASN A 6 24.04 -9.34 11.15
C ASN A 6 23.67 -9.81 9.73
N SER A 7 22.36 -10.05 9.52
CA SER A 7 21.76 -9.64 8.25
C SER A 7 21.68 -8.11 8.29
N GLU A 8 22.54 -7.38 7.57
CA GLU A 8 22.27 -5.98 7.24
C GLU A 8 20.89 -5.92 6.55
N ALA A 9 19.84 -5.65 7.32
CA ALA A 9 18.49 -5.59 6.82
C ALA A 9 18.45 -4.52 5.73
N LEU A 10 18.01 -4.92 4.53
CA LEU A 10 18.00 -4.07 3.36
C LEU A 10 17.00 -2.92 3.62
N ARG A 11 17.51 -1.80 4.13
CA ARG A 11 16.69 -0.65 4.50
C ARG A 11 16.21 0.05 3.24
N TYR A 12 14.91 0.19 3.09
CA TYR A 12 14.31 0.91 2.00
C TYR A 12 14.30 2.41 2.26
N ALA A 13 14.39 3.13 1.16
CA ALA A 13 13.87 4.46 0.93
C ALA A 13 12.81 4.99 1.89
N SER A 14 11.79 4.16 2.07
CA SER A 14 10.50 4.45 2.65
C SER A 14 10.41 4.01 4.10
N ASP A 15 11.48 3.45 4.66
CA ASP A 15 11.47 2.99 6.04
C ASP A 15 11.47 4.20 6.98
N PRO A 16 10.56 4.24 7.96
CA PRO A 16 10.47 5.34 8.91
C PRO A 16 11.79 5.52 9.67
N ALA A 17 11.95 6.71 10.23
CA ALA A 17 13.02 6.93 11.19
C ALA A 17 12.76 6.09 12.46
N PRO A 18 13.81 5.65 13.19
CA PRO A 18 13.65 4.72 14.31
C PRO A 18 12.68 5.19 15.41
N ASP A 19 12.51 6.50 15.54
CA ASP A 19 11.63 7.20 16.48
C ASP A 19 10.14 7.20 16.08
N GLN A 20 9.79 6.83 14.85
CA GLN A 20 8.41 6.76 14.38
C GLN A 20 7.78 5.37 14.55
N HIS A 21 8.52 4.37 15.03
CA HIS A 21 7.99 3.02 15.29
C HIS A 21 6.98 2.98 16.43
N ASP A 22 7.01 3.96 17.35
CA ASP A 22 6.15 4.00 18.53
C ASP A 22 4.71 4.49 18.23
N ALA A 23 4.43 4.93 17.00
CA ALA A 23 3.13 5.44 16.58
C ALA A 23 2.17 4.35 16.05
N VAL A 24 2.53 3.07 16.16
CA VAL A 24 1.72 1.96 15.65
C VAL A 24 0.62 1.61 16.67
N ALA A 25 -0.63 1.59 16.23
CA ALA A 25 -1.74 1.22 17.11
C ALA A 25 -1.57 -0.20 17.68
N PRO A 26 -2.01 -0.46 18.93
CA PRO A 26 -1.94 -1.78 19.54
C PRO A 26 -2.60 -2.87 18.70
N ARG A 27 -2.08 -4.10 18.83
CA ARG A 27 -2.67 -5.31 18.24
C ARG A 27 -4.01 -5.63 18.92
N LEU A 28 -4.91 -6.28 18.18
CA LEU A 28 -6.22 -6.68 18.72
C LEU A 28 -6.12 -7.87 19.71
N GLY A 29 -4.95 -8.50 19.80
CA GLY A 29 -4.72 -9.67 20.63
C GLY A 29 -5.41 -10.91 20.08
N ILE A 30 -5.69 -10.94 18.78
CA ILE A 30 -6.31 -12.06 18.10
C ILE A 30 -5.19 -12.97 17.64
N ALA A 31 -5.11 -14.15 18.26
CA ALA A 31 -4.13 -15.17 17.92
C ALA A 31 -4.85 -16.46 17.55
N PRO A 32 -4.43 -17.12 16.46
CA PRO A 32 -4.86 -18.49 16.25
C PRO A 32 -4.26 -19.39 17.35
N GLU A 33 -4.91 -20.52 17.58
CA GLU A 33 -4.30 -21.67 18.25
C GLU A 33 -3.03 -22.10 17.49
N SER A 34 -2.20 -22.95 18.11
CA SER A 34 -0.95 -23.36 17.46
C SER A 34 -1.23 -24.00 16.10
N VAL A 35 -0.36 -23.75 15.12
CA VAL A 35 -0.45 -24.33 13.77
C VAL A 35 -0.52 -25.86 13.82
N ASP A 36 0.10 -26.46 14.84
CA ASP A 36 0.14 -27.90 15.08
C ASP A 36 -1.17 -28.44 15.67
N GLU A 37 -2.01 -27.59 16.25
CA GLU A 37 -3.29 -27.95 16.86
C GLU A 37 -4.44 -27.96 15.84
N ILE A 38 -4.30 -27.20 14.74
CA ILE A 38 -5.34 -27.06 13.72
C ILE A 38 -5.00 -27.86 12.45
N PRO A 39 -5.83 -28.87 12.09
CA PRO A 39 -5.70 -29.57 10.82
C PRO A 39 -5.71 -28.61 9.63
N THR A 40 -4.86 -28.87 8.63
CA THR A 40 -4.65 -27.99 7.47
C THR A 40 -5.96 -27.60 6.78
N GLU A 41 -6.91 -28.53 6.69
CA GLU A 41 -8.21 -28.36 6.04
C GLU A 41 -9.13 -27.37 6.79
N ARG A 42 -8.91 -27.18 8.09
CA ARG A 42 -9.70 -26.27 8.93
C ARG A 42 -9.07 -24.89 9.10
N ARG A 43 -7.79 -24.72 8.72
CA ARG A 43 -7.08 -23.45 8.90
C ARG A 43 -7.74 -22.29 8.18
N GLY A 44 -8.30 -22.51 6.98
CA GLY A 44 -9.03 -21.47 6.25
C GLY A 44 -10.29 -21.01 6.99
N GLN A 45 -11.04 -21.93 7.60
CA GLN A 45 -12.21 -21.62 8.41
C GLN A 45 -11.82 -20.87 9.68
N GLU A 46 -10.71 -21.26 10.31
CA GLU A 46 -10.20 -20.55 11.47
C GLU A 46 -9.78 -19.12 11.14
N VAL A 47 -9.15 -18.90 9.97
CA VAL A 47 -8.87 -17.53 9.50
C VAL A 47 -10.15 -16.70 9.43
N LEU A 48 -11.25 -17.24 8.88
CA LEU A 48 -12.51 -16.51 8.80
C LEU A 48 -13.12 -16.25 10.18
N ARG A 49 -13.12 -17.24 11.08
CA ARG A 49 -13.61 -17.07 12.45
C ARG A 49 -12.88 -15.93 13.17
N LEU A 50 -11.55 -15.89 13.05
CA LEU A 50 -10.70 -14.83 13.62
C LEU A 50 -10.89 -13.49 12.88
N ALA A 51 -11.15 -13.52 11.57
CA ALA A 51 -11.47 -12.34 10.79
C ALA A 51 -12.79 -11.72 11.25
N GLU A 52 -13.83 -12.51 11.47
CA GLU A 52 -15.13 -12.01 11.97
C GLU A 52 -14.97 -11.37 13.35
N GLU A 53 -14.19 -12.00 14.23
CA GLU A 53 -13.86 -11.44 15.54
C GLU A 53 -13.10 -10.11 15.42
N ALA A 54 -12.10 -10.04 14.53
CA ALA A 54 -11.35 -8.81 14.27
C ALA A 54 -12.27 -7.72 13.69
N PHE A 55 -13.14 -8.08 12.75
CA PHE A 55 -14.07 -7.18 12.08
C PHE A 55 -15.05 -6.54 13.05
N ALA A 56 -15.52 -7.30 14.05
CA ALA A 56 -16.38 -6.78 15.10
C ALA A 56 -15.64 -5.87 16.10
N LYS A 57 -14.33 -6.07 16.31
CA LYS A 57 -13.51 -5.33 17.27
C LYS A 57 -12.93 -4.03 16.73
N THR A 58 -12.78 -3.88 15.42
CA THR A 58 -12.20 -2.68 14.81
C THR A 58 -13.01 -2.18 13.61
N GLY A 59 -13.24 -0.87 13.54
CA GLY A 59 -13.70 -0.19 12.32
C GLY A 59 -12.56 0.31 11.44
N ASN A 60 -11.32 0.07 11.84
CA ASN A 60 -10.12 0.56 11.18
C ASN A 60 -9.50 -0.54 10.30
N TRP A 61 -9.45 -0.30 8.99
CA TRP A 61 -8.98 -1.29 8.01
C TRP A 61 -7.48 -1.56 8.10
N VAL A 62 -6.64 -0.59 8.50
CA VAL A 62 -5.19 -0.82 8.67
C VAL A 62 -4.93 -1.74 9.84
N VAL A 63 -5.62 -1.54 10.97
CA VAL A 63 -5.54 -2.44 12.13
C VAL A 63 -5.99 -3.85 11.74
N PHE A 64 -7.12 -3.97 11.04
CA PHE A 64 -7.62 -5.26 10.56
C PHE A 64 -6.64 -5.95 9.61
N TYR A 65 -6.15 -5.23 8.61
CA TYR A 65 -5.18 -5.75 7.64
C TYR A 65 -3.90 -6.23 8.34
N ARG A 66 -3.37 -5.43 9.26
CA ARG A 66 -2.17 -5.78 10.03
C ARG A 66 -2.38 -7.03 10.88
N GLU A 67 -3.54 -7.17 11.52
CA GLU A 67 -3.87 -8.33 12.35
C GLU A 67 -4.04 -9.61 11.53
N MET A 68 -4.72 -9.53 10.38
CA MET A 68 -5.06 -10.71 9.59
C MET A 68 -4.00 -11.05 8.54
N LEU A 69 -3.63 -10.09 7.70
CA LEU A 69 -2.83 -10.27 6.48
C LEU A 69 -1.39 -9.73 6.59
N GLY A 70 -1.08 -8.99 7.65
CA GLY A 70 0.26 -8.45 7.90
C GLY A 70 1.34 -9.52 8.04
N VAL A 71 2.61 -9.11 8.09
CA VAL A 71 3.78 -10.01 8.13
C VAL A 71 3.71 -11.02 9.28
N ASP A 72 3.22 -10.60 10.45
CA ASP A 72 2.99 -11.45 11.63
C ASP A 72 1.50 -11.74 11.87
N GLY A 73 0.68 -11.55 10.85
CA GLY A 73 -0.77 -11.70 10.93
C GLY A 73 -1.22 -13.15 11.10
N VAL A 74 -2.51 -13.33 11.39
CA VAL A 74 -3.15 -14.66 11.54
C VAL A 74 -2.87 -15.57 10.34
N VAL A 75 -2.98 -15.04 9.12
CA VAL A 75 -2.78 -15.81 7.89
C VAL A 75 -1.34 -16.32 7.79
N ARG A 76 -0.34 -15.48 8.08
CA ARG A 76 1.07 -15.86 8.05
C ARG A 76 1.44 -16.88 9.12
N ARG A 77 0.79 -16.79 10.29
CA ARG A 77 0.96 -17.77 11.36
C ARG A 77 0.38 -19.13 10.96
N LEU A 78 -0.84 -19.19 10.44
CA LEU A 78 -1.49 -20.47 10.05
C LEU A 78 -0.91 -21.10 8.78
N PHE A 79 -0.33 -20.30 7.89
CA PHE A 79 0.26 -20.73 6.62
C PHE A 79 1.72 -20.25 6.51
N PRO A 80 2.65 -20.83 7.31
CA PRO A 80 4.02 -20.35 7.40
C PRO A 80 4.85 -20.66 6.14
N ASP A 81 4.51 -21.74 5.42
CA ASP A 81 5.16 -22.12 4.18
C ASP A 81 4.51 -21.45 2.96
N ALA A 82 5.34 -21.12 1.97
CA ALA A 82 4.87 -20.36 0.81
C ALA A 82 3.90 -21.17 -0.08
N ASP A 83 3.96 -22.50 -0.06
CA ASP A 83 3.05 -23.35 -0.84
C ASP A 83 1.67 -23.43 -0.21
N SER A 84 1.56 -23.60 1.10
CA SER A 84 0.28 -23.61 1.82
C SER A 84 -0.39 -22.24 1.76
N LEU A 85 0.37 -21.16 1.90
CA LEU A 85 -0.16 -19.80 1.74
C LEU A 85 -0.72 -19.59 0.33
N ARG A 86 0.01 -19.98 -0.72
CA ARG A 86 -0.48 -19.88 -2.11
C ARG A 86 -1.75 -20.70 -2.33
N ARG A 87 -1.88 -21.87 -1.70
CA ARG A 87 -3.12 -22.67 -1.78
C ARG A 87 -4.27 -21.96 -1.09
N PHE A 88 -4.03 -21.36 0.08
CA PHE A 88 -5.03 -20.56 0.79
C PHE A 88 -5.45 -19.33 0.00
N GLU A 89 -4.52 -18.60 -0.63
CA GLU A 89 -4.81 -17.43 -1.48
C GLU A 89 -5.73 -17.74 -2.68
N MET A 90 -5.88 -19.03 -3.04
CA MET A 90 -6.77 -19.51 -4.09
C MET A 90 -8.11 -20.06 -3.55
N SER A 91 -8.31 -20.04 -2.23
CA SER A 91 -9.48 -20.62 -1.57
C SER A 91 -10.64 -19.61 -1.48
N LYS A 92 -11.84 -20.12 -1.19
CA LYS A 92 -13.04 -19.29 -0.99
C LYS A 92 -12.93 -18.44 0.27
N GLU A 93 -12.30 -18.98 1.30
CA GLU A 93 -12.06 -18.30 2.57
C GLU A 93 -11.18 -17.07 2.39
N PHE A 94 -10.13 -17.16 1.57
CA PHE A 94 -9.33 -15.98 1.25
C PHE A 94 -10.11 -14.93 0.46
N LEU A 95 -10.97 -15.35 -0.47
CA LEU A 95 -11.84 -14.41 -1.18
C LEU A 95 -12.75 -13.65 -0.21
N THR A 96 -13.42 -14.35 0.71
CA THR A 96 -14.26 -13.73 1.74
C THR A 96 -13.46 -12.79 2.65
N LEU A 97 -12.25 -13.19 3.07
CA LEU A 97 -11.37 -12.30 3.83
C LEU A 97 -11.05 -11.01 3.06
N GLN A 98 -10.80 -11.10 1.76
CA GLN A 98 -10.54 -9.92 0.92
C GLN A 98 -11.78 -9.04 0.73
N GLU A 99 -12.97 -9.63 0.64
CA GLU A 99 -14.24 -8.88 0.63
C GLU A 99 -14.43 -8.09 1.94
N MET A 100 -14.08 -8.68 3.09
CA MET A 100 -14.09 -7.97 4.38
C MET A 100 -13.13 -6.78 4.40
N VAL A 101 -11.89 -6.95 3.88
CA VAL A 101 -10.92 -5.84 3.74
C VAL A 101 -11.49 -4.74 2.83
N ALA A 102 -12.06 -5.11 1.69
CA ALA A 102 -12.64 -4.17 0.74
C ALA A 102 -13.81 -3.40 1.35
N ALA A 103 -14.68 -4.07 2.11
CA ALA A 103 -15.80 -3.45 2.81
C ALA A 103 -15.32 -2.41 3.83
N MET A 104 -14.34 -2.74 4.68
CA MET A 104 -13.76 -1.78 5.64
C MET A 104 -13.14 -0.57 4.94
N ARG A 105 -12.37 -0.79 3.86
CA ARG A 105 -11.77 0.30 3.06
C ARG A 105 -12.80 1.17 2.31
N GLY A 106 -13.98 0.61 2.03
CA GLY A 106 -15.09 1.35 1.44
C GLY A 106 -15.70 2.34 2.43
N GLN A 107 -15.71 1.98 3.71
CA GLN A 107 -16.30 2.77 4.79
C GLN A 107 -15.35 3.78 5.42
N ASP A 108 -14.03 3.56 5.33
CA ASP A 108 -13.03 4.45 5.94
C ASP A 108 -13.04 5.85 5.30
N PRO A 109 -13.50 6.90 6.03
CA PRO A 109 -13.53 8.27 5.53
C PRO A 109 -12.17 8.97 5.69
N SER A 110 -11.20 8.32 6.35
CA SER A 110 -9.97 8.96 6.80
C SER A 110 -9.01 9.20 5.64
N LYS A 111 -8.68 10.46 5.38
CA LYS A 111 -7.63 10.87 4.42
C LYS A 111 -6.20 10.69 4.97
N GLY A 112 -6.02 9.80 5.93
CA GLY A 112 -4.78 9.56 6.65
C GLY A 112 -5.10 8.73 7.87
N ASP A 113 -4.87 7.43 7.78
CA ASP A 113 -5.16 6.52 8.88
C ASP A 113 -4.12 6.73 9.99
N SER A 114 -4.56 7.20 11.17
CA SER A 114 -3.69 7.42 12.32
C SER A 114 -3.14 6.13 12.96
N ALA A 115 -3.58 4.96 12.50
CA ALA A 115 -3.24 3.68 13.12
C ALA A 115 -1.81 3.20 12.83
N GLU A 116 -1.15 3.72 11.80
CA GLU A 116 0.26 3.43 11.47
C GLU A 116 0.86 4.54 10.59
N PRO A 117 2.15 4.90 10.76
CA PRO A 117 2.83 5.77 9.80
C PRO A 117 2.85 5.17 8.38
N GLU A 118 2.45 5.99 7.40
CA GLU A 118 2.46 5.60 6.00
C GLU A 118 3.88 5.56 5.41
N ARG A 119 4.16 4.55 4.59
CA ARG A 119 5.41 4.44 3.83
C ARG A 119 5.15 4.73 2.35
N MET A 120 5.88 5.69 1.78
CA MET A 120 5.71 6.07 0.37
C MET A 120 6.54 5.20 -0.56
N ILE A 121 5.88 4.55 -1.51
CA ILE A 121 6.54 3.88 -2.64
C ILE A 121 6.44 4.76 -3.90
N THR A 122 7.54 4.97 -4.61
CA THR A 122 7.55 5.68 -5.90
C THR A 122 7.89 4.70 -7.01
N ILE A 123 6.95 4.48 -7.92
CA ILE A 123 7.09 3.58 -9.07
C ILE A 123 7.16 4.42 -10.35
N ARG A 124 8.11 4.11 -11.23
CA ARG A 124 8.15 4.70 -12.58
C ARG A 124 7.35 3.80 -13.51
N LEU A 125 6.25 4.34 -14.06
CA LEU A 125 5.37 3.63 -14.98
C LEU A 125 5.56 4.15 -16.42
N PRO A 126 5.53 3.28 -17.45
CA PRO A 126 5.34 3.72 -18.83
C PRO A 126 4.04 4.52 -18.97
N MET A 127 4.04 5.53 -19.85
CA MET A 127 2.86 6.39 -20.07
C MET A 127 1.61 5.59 -20.43
N SER A 128 1.74 4.61 -21.32
CA SER A 128 0.62 3.74 -21.72
C SER A 128 0.00 2.96 -20.55
N LEU A 129 0.81 2.49 -19.60
CA LEU A 129 0.32 1.79 -18.42
C LEU A 129 -0.39 2.76 -17.45
N HIS A 130 0.17 3.96 -17.29
CA HIS A 130 -0.48 5.00 -16.50
C HIS A 130 -1.85 5.37 -17.06
N ASP A 131 -1.97 5.50 -18.38
CA ASP A 131 -3.24 5.87 -19.04
C ASP A 131 -4.31 4.79 -18.86
N VAL A 132 -3.92 3.50 -18.90
CA VAL A 132 -4.83 2.38 -18.56
C VAL A 132 -5.30 2.47 -17.11
N LEU A 133 -4.39 2.73 -16.16
CA LEU A 133 -4.76 2.87 -14.74
C LEU A 133 -5.69 4.06 -14.51
N LYS A 134 -5.49 5.16 -15.24
CA LYS A 134 -6.37 6.34 -15.18
C LYS A 134 -7.77 5.99 -15.66
N ALA A 135 -7.88 5.41 -16.85
CA ALA A 135 -9.17 5.00 -17.43
C ALA A 135 -9.92 4.03 -16.51
N GLU A 136 -9.25 2.99 -15.99
CA GLU A 136 -9.86 2.02 -15.06
C GLU A 136 -10.30 2.69 -13.74
N SER A 137 -9.52 3.65 -13.23
CA SER A 137 -9.91 4.39 -12.02
C SER A 137 -11.13 5.27 -12.25
N ASP A 138 -11.24 5.89 -13.44
CA ASP A 138 -12.39 6.71 -13.83
C ASP A 138 -13.65 5.82 -13.96
N GLU A 139 -13.55 4.65 -14.61
CA GLU A 139 -14.64 3.66 -14.72
C GLU A 139 -15.17 3.20 -13.36
N MET A 140 -14.29 3.04 -12.38
CA MET A 140 -14.64 2.62 -11.02
C MET A 140 -14.97 3.78 -10.07
N ASN A 141 -14.93 5.04 -10.54
CA ASN A 141 -15.09 6.25 -9.71
C ASN A 141 -14.12 6.30 -8.51
N LEU A 142 -12.87 5.88 -8.73
CA LEU A 142 -11.79 5.88 -7.73
C LEU A 142 -10.68 6.85 -8.12
N SER A 143 -9.90 7.30 -7.13
CA SER A 143 -8.59 7.86 -7.46
C SER A 143 -7.63 6.76 -7.92
N ILE A 144 -6.66 7.10 -8.77
CA ILE A 144 -5.60 6.17 -9.20
C ILE A 144 -4.94 5.50 -7.98
N ASN A 145 -4.69 6.25 -6.89
CA ASN A 145 -4.11 5.69 -5.67
C ASN A 145 -5.02 4.64 -5.03
N LYS A 146 -6.33 4.91 -4.90
CA LYS A 146 -7.27 3.97 -4.29
C LYS A 146 -7.36 2.67 -5.09
N LEU A 147 -7.37 2.76 -6.43
CA LEU A 147 -7.29 1.62 -7.33
C LEU A 147 -5.97 0.84 -7.17
N CYS A 148 -4.83 1.54 -7.19
CA CYS A 148 -3.51 0.91 -7.06
C CYS A 148 -3.37 0.16 -5.73
N ILE A 149 -3.78 0.76 -4.60
CA ILE A 149 -3.78 0.07 -3.31
C ILE A 149 -4.68 -1.18 -3.37
N SER A 150 -5.88 -1.10 -3.95
CA SER A 150 -6.74 -2.27 -4.11
C SER A 150 -6.06 -3.39 -4.91
N LYS A 151 -5.34 -3.06 -5.99
CA LYS A 151 -4.57 -4.04 -6.76
C LYS A 151 -3.39 -4.62 -5.97
N LEU A 152 -2.71 -3.81 -5.15
CA LEU A 152 -1.57 -4.25 -4.32
C LEU A 152 -1.97 -5.16 -3.15
N LEU A 153 -3.22 -5.08 -2.69
CA LEU A 153 -3.75 -5.97 -1.64
C LEU A 153 -4.02 -7.39 -2.16
N LEU A 154 -4.13 -7.57 -3.48
CA LEU A 154 -4.38 -8.87 -4.08
C LEU A 154 -3.07 -9.62 -4.34
N PRO A 155 -3.02 -10.95 -4.08
CA PRO A 155 -1.86 -11.77 -4.42
C PRO A 155 -1.59 -11.73 -5.92
N ILE A 156 -0.34 -11.51 -6.29
CA ILE A 156 0.11 -11.68 -7.67
C ILE A 156 0.52 -13.13 -7.90
N ALA A 157 0.01 -13.74 -8.98
CA ALA A 157 0.46 -15.08 -9.35
C ALA A 157 1.94 -15.02 -9.77
N GLY A 158 2.79 -15.80 -9.07
CA GLY A 158 4.25 -15.71 -9.20
C GLY A 158 4.80 -15.87 -10.62
N ARG A 159 4.08 -16.58 -11.50
CA ARG A 159 4.43 -16.71 -12.93
C ARG A 159 4.43 -15.38 -13.72
N PHE A 160 3.75 -14.35 -13.22
CA PHE A 160 3.71 -13.03 -13.82
C PHE A 160 4.77 -12.08 -13.25
N VAL A 161 5.56 -12.55 -12.27
CA VAL A 161 6.64 -11.76 -11.65
C VAL A 161 7.96 -12.09 -12.36
N PRO A 162 8.64 -11.12 -12.98
CA PRO A 162 9.91 -11.36 -13.64
C PRO A 162 10.99 -11.71 -12.60
N LEU A 163 11.94 -12.56 -13.00
CA LEU A 163 13.10 -12.86 -12.16
C LEU A 163 13.99 -11.62 -12.04
N GLN A 164 14.27 -11.23 -10.79
CA GLN A 164 15.16 -10.11 -10.51
C GLN A 164 16.58 -10.42 -11.02
N GLN A 165 17.05 -9.63 -11.98
CA GLN A 165 18.42 -9.73 -12.48
C GLN A 165 19.37 -8.87 -11.62
N GLY A 166 20.50 -9.46 -11.21
CA GLY A 166 21.55 -8.79 -10.43
C GLY A 166 21.24 -8.61 -8.94
N ARG A 167 22.11 -7.87 -8.23
CA ARG A 167 21.94 -7.59 -6.79
C ARG A 167 20.72 -6.71 -6.56
N ARG A 168 19.92 -7.02 -5.53
CA ARG A 168 18.82 -6.17 -5.05
C ARG A 168 19.42 -4.81 -4.62
N ARG A 169 19.19 -3.76 -5.42
CA ARG A 169 19.68 -2.41 -5.13
C ARG A 169 18.62 -1.66 -4.32
N GLY A 170 18.82 -1.56 -3.00
CA GLY A 170 18.16 -0.51 -2.22
C GLY A 170 18.86 0.82 -2.51
N ARG A 171 18.19 1.75 -3.20
CA ARG A 171 18.64 3.15 -3.23
C ARG A 171 17.80 3.97 -2.26
N ARG A 172 18.47 4.75 -1.41
CA ARG A 172 17.85 5.88 -0.72
C ARG A 172 17.35 6.86 -1.80
N PRO A 173 16.06 7.19 -1.89
CA PRO A 173 15.59 8.30 -2.68
C PRO A 173 16.35 9.52 -2.16
N GLY A 174 16.98 10.26 -3.06
CA GLY A 174 17.51 11.55 -2.69
C GLY A 174 16.39 12.44 -2.14
N PRO A 175 16.73 13.43 -1.31
CA PRO A 175 15.75 14.40 -0.82
C PRO A 175 14.98 14.99 -2.01
N GLN A 176 13.65 14.84 -2.00
CA GLN A 176 12.79 15.48 -2.99
C GLN A 176 12.89 16.98 -2.73
N GLY A 177 13.63 17.68 -3.59
CA GLY A 177 13.76 19.14 -3.50
C GLY A 177 12.39 19.82 -3.54
N PRO A 178 12.25 21.02 -2.96
CA PRO A 178 10.98 21.72 -2.89
C PRO A 178 10.40 21.94 -4.30
N ARG A 179 9.10 21.66 -4.45
CA ARG A 179 8.34 21.88 -5.69
C ARG A 179 8.53 23.34 -6.12
N LYS A 180 9.07 23.55 -7.32
CA LYS A 180 9.17 24.88 -7.92
C LYS A 180 7.74 25.38 -8.22
N PRO A 181 7.28 26.53 -7.70
CA PRO A 181 5.96 27.05 -8.04
C PRO A 181 5.92 27.39 -9.53
N LEU A 182 4.82 27.01 -10.20
CA LEU A 182 4.53 27.46 -11.56
C LEU A 182 4.48 28.99 -11.55
N ARG A 183 5.33 29.64 -12.34
CA ARG A 183 5.12 31.04 -12.68
C ARG A 183 3.97 31.08 -13.68
N GLU A 184 2.86 31.70 -13.26
CA GLU A 184 1.80 32.13 -14.17
C GLU A 184 2.42 33.09 -15.19
N THR A 185 2.39 32.68 -16.46
CA THR A 185 2.60 33.61 -17.56
C THR A 185 1.34 34.44 -17.70
N GLU A 186 1.29 35.58 -17.01
CA GLU A 186 0.39 36.68 -17.35
C GLU A 186 0.78 37.19 -18.75
N ASN A 187 0.01 36.78 -19.75
CA ASN A 187 0.04 37.42 -21.06
C ASN A 187 -1.20 38.33 -21.11
N THR A 188 -1.11 39.46 -20.42
CA THR A 188 -2.11 40.52 -20.49
C THR A 188 -1.94 41.22 -21.83
N ALA A 189 -2.78 40.83 -22.77
CA ALA A 189 -3.07 41.64 -23.94
C ALA A 189 -3.79 42.91 -23.49
N GLU A 190 -3.13 44.07 -23.55
CA GLU A 190 -3.83 45.35 -23.50
C GLU A 190 -3.09 46.45 -24.28
N LEU A 191 -3.66 46.72 -25.46
CA LEU A 191 -3.96 48.04 -26.05
C LEU A 191 -2.90 49.16 -25.97
N ALA A 192 -2.39 49.56 -27.14
CA ALA A 192 -1.72 50.83 -27.38
C ALA A 192 -2.63 52.04 -27.07
N PRO A 193 -2.03 53.22 -26.80
CA PRO A 193 -2.32 54.32 -27.70
C PRO A 193 -1.11 55.24 -28.03
N HIS A 194 -1.16 55.74 -29.27
CA HIS A 194 -0.70 57.04 -29.78
C HIS A 194 0.46 57.77 -29.07
N GLN A 195 1.61 57.84 -29.76
CA GLN A 195 2.55 58.95 -29.60
C GLN A 195 2.52 59.84 -30.85
N GLY A 196 2.23 61.13 -30.62
CA GLY A 196 2.22 62.18 -31.63
C GLY A 196 3.64 62.56 -32.05
N SER A 197 3.82 62.82 -33.34
CA SER A 197 5.00 63.48 -33.87
C SER A 197 4.80 64.99 -33.88
N SER A 198 5.57 65.71 -33.07
CA SER A 198 5.86 67.13 -33.27
C SER A 198 7.37 67.30 -33.28
N PHE A 199 7.91 67.70 -34.43
CA PHE A 199 9.29 68.19 -34.53
C PHE A 199 9.34 69.29 -35.60
N THR A 200 9.57 70.51 -35.13
CA THR A 200 10.02 71.68 -35.89
C THR A 200 10.90 72.51 -34.96
N PRO A 201 12.00 73.07 -35.46
CA PRO A 201 12.35 74.46 -35.23
C PRO A 201 11.84 75.35 -36.37
#